data_AF-A0A3A8YRP5-F1
#
_entry.id   AF-A0A3A8YRP5-F1
#
_cell.length_a   1.000
_cell.length_b   1.000
_cell.length_c   1.000
_cell.angle_alpha   90.00
_cell.angle_beta   90.00
_cell.angle_gamma   90.00
#
_symmetry.space_group_name_H-M   'P 1'
#
loop_
_entity.id
_entity.type
_entity.pdbx_description
1 polymer ?
#
loop_
_entity_poly.entity_id
_entity_poly.type
_entity_poly.pdbx_seq_one_letter_code
_entity_poly.pdbx_strand_id
1 'polypeptide(L)'
;QYLDYFAVSAEMPENYQEPFDFIQPTIQAADGMTDREKVEYLNDYLCTLLAYKKGKTAGVTRTFAQHSGELQAACGSYARAFKFLCGAADIPCFTVSTDNHTWNMVYVDGQWLHVDVSLNDLTGSHSMLLQETYPNHPDRAPEQTAFLKELFVPGSTK
;
A
#
# COMPACT_ATOMS: atom_id res chain seq x y z
N GLN A 1 14.83 25.06 17.93
CA GLN A 1 14.22 24.11 18.89
C GLN A 1 12.77 24.50 19.03
N TYR A 2 11.86 23.68 18.51
CA TYR A 2 10.43 23.86 18.74
C TYR A 2 10.10 23.14 20.05
N LEU A 3 9.85 23.92 21.11
CA LEU A 3 9.79 23.40 22.48
C LEU A 3 8.55 22.52 22.73
N ASP A 4 7.50 22.64 21.92
CA ASP A 4 6.18 22.07 22.20
C ASP A 4 5.53 21.33 21.02
N TYR A 5 6.30 20.87 20.02
CA TYR A 5 5.73 20.03 18.95
C TYR A 5 5.82 18.55 19.32
N PHE A 6 4.66 17.89 19.39
CA PHE A 6 4.54 16.44 19.49
C PHE A 6 3.67 15.94 18.33
N ALA A 7 4.16 14.93 17.61
CA ALA A 7 3.36 14.20 16.63
C ALA A 7 2.59 13.10 17.37
N VAL A 8 1.27 13.10 17.24
CA VAL A 8 0.40 12.08 17.84
C VAL A 8 0.09 11.04 16.77
N SER A 9 0.29 9.76 17.06
CA SER A 9 -0.23 8.68 16.22
C SER A 9 -1.75 8.68 16.30
N ALA A 10 -2.44 8.80 15.18
CA ALA A 10 -3.88 8.57 15.16
C ALA A 10 -4.15 7.10 15.53
N GLU A 11 -5.02 6.86 16.51
CA GLU A 11 -5.51 5.51 16.79
C GLU A 11 -6.17 4.93 15.53
N MET A 12 -6.02 3.62 15.33
CA MET A 12 -6.72 2.92 14.26
C MET A 12 -8.23 3.14 14.46
N PRO A 13 -8.95 3.63 13.43
CA PRO A 13 -10.40 3.79 13.53
C PRO A 13 -11.09 2.49 13.92
N GLU A 14 -12.11 2.53 14.78
CA GLU A 14 -12.82 1.32 15.25
C GLU A 14 -13.31 0.42 14.11
N ASN A 15 -13.71 1.02 12.98
CA ASN A 15 -14.19 0.28 11.80
C ASN A 15 -13.09 -0.49 11.05
N TYR A 16 -11.82 -0.40 11.47
CA TYR A 16 -10.71 -1.15 10.88
C TYR A 16 -10.32 -2.39 11.70
N GLN A 17 -10.92 -2.61 12.87
CA GLN A 17 -10.65 -3.82 13.67
C GLN A 17 -11.05 -5.09 12.92
N GLU A 18 -12.27 -5.18 12.38
CA GLU A 18 -12.73 -6.37 11.63
C GLU A 18 -11.85 -6.68 10.41
N PRO A 19 -11.50 -5.70 9.54
CA PRO A 19 -10.52 -5.90 8.48
C PRO A 19 -9.14 -6.35 8.97
N PHE A 20 -8.67 -5.78 10.08
CA PHE A 20 -7.39 -6.11 10.66
C PHE A 20 -7.36 -7.56 11.15
N ASP A 21 -8.42 -8.00 11.84
CA ASP A 21 -8.60 -9.37 12.30
C ASP A 21 -8.67 -10.35 11.12
N PHE A 22 -9.39 -9.98 10.05
CA PHE A 22 -9.52 -10.78 8.84
C PHE A 22 -8.18 -11.08 8.16
N ILE A 23 -7.26 -10.10 8.12
CA ILE A 23 -5.96 -10.27 7.46
C ILE A 23 -4.91 -10.95 8.34
N GLN A 24 -5.15 -11.14 9.65
CA GLN A 24 -4.15 -11.70 10.56
C GLN A 24 -3.53 -13.02 10.09
N PRO A 25 -4.28 -14.01 9.56
CA PRO A 25 -3.68 -15.25 9.06
C PRO A 25 -2.71 -15.00 7.90
N THR A 26 -3.02 -14.06 7.01
CA THR A 26 -2.14 -13.66 5.91
C THR A 26 -0.89 -12.97 6.44
N ILE A 27 -1.03 -12.06 7.42
CA ILE A 27 0.11 -11.38 8.04
C ILE A 27 1.03 -12.40 8.74
N GLN A 28 0.47 -13.34 9.50
CA GLN A 28 1.23 -14.41 10.16
C GLN A 28 1.90 -15.36 9.16
N ALA A 29 1.28 -15.64 8.01
CA ALA A 29 1.90 -16.46 6.97
C ALA A 29 3.15 -15.79 6.36
N ALA A 30 3.26 -14.46 6.48
CA ALA A 30 4.42 -13.68 6.08
C ALA A 30 5.48 -13.55 7.19
N ASP A 31 5.29 -14.19 8.34
CA ASP A 31 6.29 -14.20 9.42
C ASP A 31 7.57 -14.90 8.96
N GLY A 32 8.72 -14.24 9.21
CA GLY A 32 10.04 -14.74 8.81
C GLY A 32 10.43 -14.42 7.36
N MET A 33 9.52 -13.86 6.56
CA MET A 33 9.87 -13.27 5.25
C MET A 33 10.65 -11.97 5.42
N THR A 34 11.55 -11.69 4.49
CA THR A 34 12.15 -10.36 4.32
C THR A 34 11.11 -9.34 3.88
N ASP A 35 11.36 -8.05 4.10
CA ASP A 35 10.39 -7.00 3.70
C ASP A 35 10.06 -7.03 2.20
N ARG A 36 11.02 -7.41 1.37
CA ARG A 36 10.82 -7.66 -0.06
C ARG A 36 9.82 -8.80 -0.31
N GLU A 37 10.08 -9.96 0.28
CA GLU A 37 9.20 -11.13 0.15
C GLU A 37 7.79 -10.84 0.69
N LYS A 38 7.68 -10.08 1.79
CA LYS A 38 6.38 -9.63 2.32
C LYS A 38 5.64 -8.77 1.29
N VAL A 39 6.29 -7.78 0.68
CA VAL A 39 5.66 -6.92 -0.34
C VAL A 39 5.17 -7.75 -1.54
N GLU A 40 5.98 -8.68 -2.02
CA GLU A 40 5.63 -9.57 -3.12
C GLU A 40 4.42 -10.46 -2.75
N TYR A 41 4.46 -11.09 -1.59
CA TYR A 41 3.39 -11.93 -1.07
C TYR A 41 2.07 -11.15 -0.89
N LEU A 42 2.13 -9.95 -0.31
CA LEU A 42 0.94 -9.12 -0.06
C LEU A 42 0.35 -8.54 -1.36
N ASN A 43 1.18 -8.25 -2.36
CA ASN A 43 0.72 -7.89 -3.71
C ASN A 43 -0.11 -9.04 -4.29
N ASP A 44 0.45 -10.25 -4.28
CA ASP A 44 -0.19 -11.42 -4.87
C ASP A 44 -1.47 -11.80 -4.12
N TYR A 45 -1.43 -11.76 -2.78
CA TYR A 45 -2.62 -11.94 -1.94
C TYR A 45 -3.75 -10.98 -2.33
N LEU A 46 -3.45 -9.68 -2.50
CA LEU A 46 -4.47 -8.70 -2.85
C LEU A 46 -5.06 -8.94 -4.26
N CYS A 47 -4.25 -9.41 -5.21
CA CYS A 47 -4.73 -9.83 -6.54
C CYS A 47 -5.68 -11.04 -6.47
N THR A 48 -5.67 -11.84 -5.39
CA THR A 48 -6.67 -12.91 -5.23
C THR A 48 -8.03 -12.42 -4.71
N LEU A 49 -8.09 -11.19 -4.17
CA LEU A 49 -9.29 -10.62 -3.57
C LEU A 49 -10.01 -9.62 -4.48
N LEU A 50 -9.27 -9.00 -5.40
CA LEU A 50 -9.76 -7.91 -6.24
C LEU A 50 -9.51 -8.22 -7.71
N ALA A 51 -10.42 -7.72 -8.56
CA ALA A 51 -10.26 -7.74 -10.01
C ALA A 51 -10.31 -6.32 -10.56
N TYR A 52 -9.28 -5.91 -11.32
CA TYR A 52 -9.18 -4.54 -11.77
C TYR A 52 -10.33 -4.18 -12.72
N LYS A 53 -11.05 -3.11 -12.36
CA LYS A 53 -12.11 -2.53 -13.19
C LYS A 53 -12.24 -1.04 -12.95
N LYS A 54 -11.98 -0.27 -14.02
CA LYS A 54 -12.10 1.20 -14.01
C LYS A 54 -13.48 1.64 -13.50
N GLY A 55 -13.48 2.64 -12.61
CA GLY A 55 -14.70 3.24 -12.06
C GLY A 55 -15.43 2.39 -11.01
N LYS A 56 -14.87 1.25 -10.59
CA LYS A 56 -15.38 0.47 -9.46
C LYS A 56 -14.58 0.75 -8.19
N THR A 57 -15.20 0.54 -7.04
CA THR A 57 -14.60 0.84 -5.75
C THR A 57 -14.88 -0.30 -4.77
N ALA A 58 -13.83 -0.73 -4.06
CA ALA A 58 -13.93 -1.60 -2.90
C ALA A 58 -13.12 -0.97 -1.76
N GLY A 59 -13.80 -0.56 -0.69
CA GLY A 59 -13.11 -0.05 0.50
C GLY A 59 -12.37 -1.16 1.24
N VAL A 60 -11.46 -0.79 2.15
CA VAL A 60 -10.71 -1.72 3.03
C VAL A 60 -11.67 -2.67 3.75
N THR A 61 -12.75 -2.15 4.33
CA THR A 61 -13.77 -2.93 5.04
C THR A 61 -14.49 -3.97 4.20
N ARG A 62 -14.67 -3.70 2.90
CA ARG A 62 -15.29 -4.64 1.97
C ARG A 62 -14.28 -5.64 1.40
N THR A 63 -13.04 -5.19 1.18
CA THR A 63 -11.95 -5.98 0.61
C THR A 63 -11.53 -7.09 1.56
N PHE A 64 -11.38 -6.76 2.84
CA PHE A 64 -10.96 -7.68 3.91
C PHE A 64 -12.16 -8.14 4.73
N ALA A 65 -13.12 -8.72 4.04
CA ALA A 65 -14.28 -9.39 4.61
C ALA A 65 -14.57 -10.64 3.79
N GLN A 66 -15.37 -11.56 4.32
CA GLN A 66 -15.77 -12.76 3.58
C GLN A 66 -16.60 -12.39 2.34
N HIS A 67 -16.15 -12.84 1.16
CA HIS A 67 -16.87 -12.71 -0.11
C HIS A 67 -16.59 -13.92 -1.01
N SER A 68 -17.53 -14.23 -1.91
CA SER A 68 -17.52 -15.48 -2.69
C SER A 68 -16.70 -15.40 -4.00
N GLY A 69 -15.80 -14.43 -4.12
CA GLY A 69 -14.97 -14.21 -5.30
C GLY A 69 -14.46 -12.76 -5.39
N GLU A 70 -13.62 -12.50 -6.38
CA GLU A 70 -12.95 -11.21 -6.53
C GLU A 70 -13.92 -10.01 -6.62
N LEU A 71 -13.57 -8.94 -5.92
CA LEU A 71 -14.32 -7.69 -5.97
C LEU A 71 -13.78 -6.79 -7.07
N GLN A 72 -14.68 -6.29 -7.92
CA GLN A 72 -14.30 -5.30 -8.93
C GLN A 72 -13.87 -3.98 -8.28
N ALA A 73 -12.67 -3.49 -8.61
CA ALA A 73 -12.08 -2.32 -7.97
C ALA A 73 -11.14 -1.55 -8.91
N ALA A 74 -11.04 -0.22 -8.73
CA ALA A 74 -10.09 0.64 -9.45
C ALA A 74 -8.85 0.94 -8.60
N CYS A 75 -7.84 1.57 -9.19
CA CYS A 75 -6.51 1.80 -8.60
C CYS A 75 -6.53 2.38 -7.18
N GLY A 76 -7.40 3.35 -6.88
CA GLY A 76 -7.51 3.91 -5.53
C GLY A 76 -7.96 2.92 -4.46
N SER A 77 -8.69 1.87 -4.81
CA SER A 77 -9.08 0.79 -3.88
C SER A 77 -7.90 -0.14 -3.59
N TYR A 78 -7.16 -0.55 -4.64
CA TYR A 78 -5.93 -1.31 -4.49
C TYR A 78 -4.92 -0.55 -3.64
N ALA A 79 -4.68 0.72 -3.93
CA ALA A 79 -3.67 1.50 -3.23
C ALA A 79 -3.97 1.67 -1.72
N ARG A 80 -5.25 1.77 -1.36
CA ARG A 80 -5.70 1.84 0.04
C ARG A 80 -5.61 0.49 0.73
N ALA A 81 -6.05 -0.59 0.07
CA ALA A 81 -6.00 -1.95 0.60
C ALA A 81 -4.55 -2.42 0.80
N PHE A 82 -3.68 -2.15 -0.18
CA PHE A 82 -2.27 -2.51 -0.10
C PHE A 82 -1.53 -1.73 0.99
N LYS A 83 -1.81 -0.42 1.14
CA LYS A 83 -1.30 0.37 2.27
C LYS A 83 -1.71 -0.22 3.62
N PHE A 84 -2.97 -0.68 3.74
CA PHE A 84 -3.46 -1.31 4.96
C PHE A 84 -2.71 -2.61 5.29
N LEU A 85 -2.49 -3.46 4.28
CA LEU A 85 -1.69 -4.69 4.43
C LEU A 85 -0.24 -4.38 4.85
N CYS A 86 0.41 -3.41 4.20
CA CYS A 86 1.76 -2.99 4.56
C CYS A 86 1.85 -2.48 6.00
N GLY A 87 0.87 -1.67 6.43
CA GLY A 87 0.81 -1.17 7.81
C GLY A 87 0.66 -2.28 8.84
N ALA A 88 -0.12 -3.33 8.53
CA ALA A 88 -0.26 -4.50 9.39
C ALA A 88 0.99 -5.41 9.39
N ALA A 89 1.84 -5.32 8.37
CA ALA A 89 3.10 -6.06 8.25
C ALA A 89 4.34 -5.26 8.68
N ASP A 90 4.14 -4.07 9.28
CA ASP A 90 5.17 -3.12 9.69
C ASP A 90 6.08 -2.61 8.54
N ILE A 91 5.53 -2.50 7.33
CA ILE A 91 6.24 -2.00 6.14
C ILE A 91 5.87 -0.53 5.92
N PRO A 92 6.83 0.43 5.97
CA PRO A 92 6.55 1.83 5.70
C PRO A 92 5.97 2.00 4.29
N CYS A 93 4.73 2.44 4.21
CA CYS A 93 3.98 2.51 2.96
C CYS A 93 3.01 3.69 2.95
N PHE A 94 3.01 4.42 1.83
CA PHE A 94 2.05 5.48 1.60
C PHE A 94 1.60 5.52 0.14
N THR A 95 0.57 6.32 -0.12
CA THR A 95 -0.07 6.42 -1.42
C THR A 95 0.50 7.60 -2.20
N VAL A 96 0.82 7.38 -3.47
CA VAL A 96 1.22 8.42 -4.43
C VAL A 96 0.21 8.45 -5.57
N SER A 97 0.06 9.59 -6.24
CA SER A 97 -0.96 9.75 -7.28
C SER A 97 -0.54 10.73 -8.36
N THR A 98 -1.08 10.51 -9.55
CA THR A 98 -1.19 11.52 -10.61
C THR A 98 -2.62 12.10 -10.59
N ASP A 99 -2.99 12.87 -11.61
CA ASP A 99 -4.37 13.37 -11.76
C ASP A 99 -5.40 12.25 -12.00
N ASN A 100 -4.98 11.11 -12.55
CA ASN A 100 -5.89 10.05 -12.99
C ASN A 100 -5.54 8.66 -12.47
N HIS A 101 -4.44 8.52 -11.73
CA HIS A 101 -3.96 7.24 -11.23
C HIS A 101 -3.41 7.33 -9.80
N THR A 102 -3.38 6.22 -9.10
CA THR A 102 -2.98 6.15 -7.68
C THR A 102 -2.37 4.79 -7.37
N TRP A 103 -1.20 4.77 -6.75
CA TRP A 103 -0.43 3.57 -6.40
C TRP A 103 0.31 3.79 -5.07
N ASN A 104 1.24 2.90 -4.69
CA ASN A 104 1.98 2.99 -3.44
C ASN A 104 3.49 3.17 -3.61
N MET A 105 4.11 3.80 -2.63
CA MET A 105 5.55 3.68 -2.37
C MET A 105 5.76 2.93 -1.07
N VAL A 106 6.72 2.00 -1.08
CA VAL A 106 7.14 1.19 0.08
C VAL A 106 8.63 1.40 0.34
N TYR A 107 9.05 1.40 1.60
CA TYR A 107 10.48 1.41 1.94
C TYR A 107 10.97 0.00 2.19
N VAL A 108 11.84 -0.50 1.31
CA VAL A 108 12.37 -1.87 1.33
C VAL A 108 13.83 -1.82 0.90
N ASP A 109 14.68 -2.64 1.52
CA ASP A 109 16.12 -2.74 1.19
C ASP A 109 16.85 -1.38 1.20
N GLY A 110 16.46 -0.49 2.12
CA GLY A 110 17.10 0.81 2.30
C GLY A 110 16.66 1.90 1.30
N GLN A 111 15.64 1.65 0.48
CA GLN A 111 15.18 2.60 -0.55
C GLN A 111 13.65 2.61 -0.72
N TRP A 112 13.15 3.73 -1.27
CA TRP A 112 11.73 3.88 -1.60
C TRP A 112 11.43 3.32 -3.00
N LEU A 113 10.58 2.29 -3.07
CA LEU A 113 10.23 1.59 -4.30
C LEU A 113 8.73 1.73 -4.60
N HIS A 114 8.40 1.79 -5.89
CA HIS A 114 7.05 1.87 -6.40
C HIS A 114 6.40 0.48 -6.46
N VAL A 115 5.16 0.39 -5.98
CA VAL A 115 4.30 -0.79 -6.10
C VAL A 115 2.94 -0.36 -6.63
N ASP A 116 2.54 -0.92 -7.76
CA ASP A 116 1.22 -0.73 -8.35
C ASP A 116 0.51 -2.07 -8.53
N VAL A 117 -0.15 -2.52 -7.46
CA VAL A 117 -0.90 -3.78 -7.45
C VAL A 117 -2.01 -3.78 -8.49
N SER A 118 -2.61 -2.62 -8.79
CA SER A 118 -3.70 -2.54 -9.76
C SER A 118 -3.24 -2.79 -11.20
N LEU A 119 -2.03 -2.34 -11.54
CA LEU A 119 -1.41 -2.65 -12.82
C LEU A 119 -0.89 -4.09 -12.87
N ASN A 120 -0.30 -4.56 -11.78
CA ASN A 120 0.18 -5.93 -11.67
C ASN A 120 -0.97 -6.94 -11.88
N ASP A 121 -2.13 -6.69 -11.24
CA ASP A 121 -3.36 -7.45 -11.45
C ASP A 121 -3.86 -7.38 -12.90
N LEU A 122 -4.06 -6.16 -13.42
CA LEU A 122 -4.55 -5.94 -14.80
C LEU A 122 -3.70 -6.67 -15.86
N THR A 123 -2.39 -6.76 -15.64
CA THR A 123 -1.45 -7.36 -16.60
C THR A 123 -1.14 -8.83 -16.29
N GLY A 124 -1.56 -9.35 -15.13
CA GLY A 124 -1.13 -10.66 -14.64
C GLY A 124 0.39 -10.78 -14.51
N SER A 125 1.07 -9.69 -14.14
CA SER A 125 2.54 -9.60 -14.09
C SER A 125 3.02 -8.79 -12.90
N HIS A 126 4.32 -8.82 -12.61
CA HIS A 126 4.96 -8.00 -11.57
C HIS A 126 5.67 -6.77 -12.14
N SER A 127 5.19 -6.24 -13.26
CA SER A 127 5.85 -5.16 -14.01
C SER A 127 6.07 -3.87 -13.21
N MET A 128 5.19 -3.57 -12.24
CA MET A 128 5.35 -2.45 -11.30
C MET A 128 5.39 -2.94 -9.85
N LEU A 129 6.11 -4.03 -9.60
CA LEU A 129 6.45 -4.50 -8.27
C LEU A 129 7.88 -4.08 -7.92
N LEU A 130 8.03 -3.33 -6.83
CA LEU A 130 9.32 -2.92 -6.26
C LEU A 130 10.26 -2.22 -7.27
N GLN A 131 9.71 -1.29 -8.06
CA GLN A 131 10.45 -0.55 -9.07
C GLN A 131 11.02 0.78 -8.54
N GLU A 132 12.24 1.13 -8.89
CA GLU A 132 12.88 2.39 -8.49
C GLU A 132 12.20 3.63 -9.10
N THR A 133 11.64 3.48 -10.30
CA THR A 133 11.00 4.57 -11.03
C THR A 133 9.64 4.14 -11.57
N TYR A 134 8.75 5.11 -11.77
CA TYR A 134 7.47 4.89 -12.47
C TYR A 134 7.39 5.84 -13.68
N PRO A 135 7.84 5.39 -14.87
CA PRO A 135 7.85 6.20 -16.08
C PRO A 135 6.46 6.75 -16.42
N ASN A 136 6.40 8.02 -16.87
CA ASN A 136 5.16 8.72 -17.27
C ASN A 136 4.10 8.90 -16.17
N HIS A 137 4.47 8.73 -14.90
CA HIS A 137 3.58 8.92 -13.75
C HIS A 137 4.14 10.02 -12.83
N PRO A 138 4.10 11.30 -13.27
CA PRO A 138 4.59 12.40 -12.44
C PRO A 138 3.76 12.47 -11.16
N ASP A 139 4.43 12.41 -10.01
CA ASP A 139 3.80 12.65 -8.73
C ASP A 139 3.18 14.04 -8.71
N ARG A 140 1.88 14.11 -8.42
CA ARG A 140 1.14 15.38 -8.35
C ARG A 140 1.54 16.24 -7.14
N ALA A 141 2.17 15.64 -6.13
CA ALA A 141 2.43 16.25 -4.83
C ALA A 141 3.85 15.89 -4.30
N PRO A 142 4.92 16.23 -5.06
CA PRO A 142 6.27 15.77 -4.78
C PRO A 142 6.83 16.26 -3.44
N GLU A 143 6.47 17.47 -2.99
CA GLU A 143 6.90 18.02 -1.70
C GLU A 143 6.26 17.26 -0.53
N GLN A 144 4.97 16.92 -0.64
CA GLN A 144 4.27 16.11 0.34
C GLN A 144 4.83 14.69 0.39
N THR A 145 5.13 14.11 -0.78
CA THR A 145 5.80 12.80 -0.86
C THR A 145 7.17 12.84 -0.20
N ALA A 146 8.00 13.84 -0.47
CA ALA A 146 9.30 13.99 0.18
C ALA A 146 9.16 14.13 1.71
N PHE A 147 8.19 14.92 2.18
CA PHE A 147 7.88 15.01 3.61
C PHE A 147 7.47 13.65 4.21
N LEU A 148 6.61 12.89 3.53
CA LEU A 148 6.19 11.57 3.99
C LEU A 148 7.36 10.59 4.05
N LYS A 149 8.28 10.63 3.08
CA LYS A 149 9.49 9.80 3.09
C LYS A 149 10.31 10.01 4.35
N GLU A 150 10.60 11.27 4.69
CA GLU A 150 11.35 11.62 5.91
C GLU A 150 10.56 11.39 7.21
N LEU A 151 9.23 11.54 7.17
CA LEU A 151 8.37 11.28 8.31
C LEU A 151 8.35 9.80 8.69
N PHE A 152 8.24 8.90 7.69
CA PHE A 152 8.22 7.46 7.92
C PHE A 152 9.62 6.91 8.18
N VAL A 153 10.62 7.36 7.43
CA VAL A 153 12.01 6.89 7.53
C VAL A 153 12.96 8.10 7.47
N PRO A 154 13.38 8.64 8.63
CA PRO A 154 14.27 9.79 8.68
C PRO A 154 15.61 9.55 7.96
N GLY A 155 16.00 10.46 7.08
CA GLY A 155 17.22 10.39 6.27
C GLY A 155 17.11 9.56 5.00
N SER A 156 15.91 9.13 4.61
CA SER A 156 15.65 8.31 3.41
C SER A 156 15.61 9.10 2.10
N THR A 157 15.65 10.43 2.13
CA THR A 157 15.71 11.30 0.94
C THR A 157 17.06 11.96 0.70
N LYS A 158 18.11 11.55 1.43
CA LYS A 158 19.46 12.13 1.36
C LYS A 158 20.30 11.59 0.22
#